data_AF-A0A8T2WN71-F1
#
_entry.id   AF-A0A8T2WN71-F1
#
_cell.length_a   1.000
_cell.length_b   1.000
_cell.length_c   1.000
_cell.angle_alpha   90.00
_cell.angle_beta   90.00
_cell.angle_gamma   90.00
#
_symmetry.space_group_name_H-M   'P 1'
#
loop_
_entity.id
_entity.type
_entity.pdbx_description
1 polymer ?
#
loop_
_entity_poly.entity_id
_entity_poly.type
_entity_poly.pdbx_seq_one_letter_code
_entity_poly.pdbx_strand_id
1 'polypeptide(L)'
;MSRFPQYKYREFYIAGESYAGHYVPQLAKKIHDYNKAYPRPIINLKGFIVGNAVTDIYYDSIGTIAFWWTHSMISDQTYREILDNCNFTDDTTSKKCDDAVNYAIYHEFGNIDPYSIYTPSCMQLPDSTMRLKNTLFRRRVSGYDPCTENYAEKYYNRPEVQEAMHANVTGIPYKWTACSNVLNKNWKDSESSMLPIYKELIAAGLRIWVFRNISRWSRGERCQIT
;
A
#
# COMPACT_ATOMS: atom_id res chain seq x y z
N MET A 1 -8.58 4.90 -27.69
CA MET A 1 -8.38 3.45 -27.51
C MET A 1 -8.06 2.80 -28.85
N SER A 2 -6.78 2.78 -29.25
CA SER A 2 -6.31 2.18 -30.51
C SER A 2 -5.78 0.75 -30.33
N ARG A 3 -5.12 0.46 -29.21
CA ARG A 3 -4.49 -0.85 -28.95
C ARG A 3 -5.48 -1.95 -28.51
N PHE A 4 -6.53 -1.58 -27.78
CA PHE A 4 -7.54 -2.50 -27.26
C PHE A 4 -8.98 -1.98 -27.47
N PRO A 5 -9.44 -1.84 -28.72
CA PRO A 5 -10.75 -1.25 -29.04
C PRO A 5 -11.95 -2.07 -28.51
N GLN A 6 -11.78 -3.38 -28.32
CA GLN A 6 -12.83 -4.29 -27.83
C GLN A 6 -13.34 -3.98 -26.41
N TYR A 7 -12.63 -3.18 -25.63
CA TYR A 7 -13.00 -2.80 -24.27
C TYR A 7 -13.70 -1.45 -24.16
N LYS A 8 -13.82 -0.69 -25.26
CA LYS A 8 -14.21 0.72 -25.26
C LYS A 8 -15.52 1.04 -24.54
N TYR A 9 -16.51 0.16 -24.61
CA TYR A 9 -17.83 0.40 -24.06
C TYR A 9 -18.12 -0.35 -22.75
N ARG A 10 -17.15 -1.13 -22.26
CA ARG A 10 -17.33 -1.87 -21.00
C ARG A 10 -17.37 -0.93 -19.82
N GLU A 11 -18.12 -1.31 -18.78
CA GLU A 11 -18.00 -0.64 -17.49
C GLU A 11 -16.54 -0.68 -17.03
N PHE A 12 -16.03 0.48 -16.65
CA PHE A 12 -14.64 0.63 -16.23
C PHE A 12 -14.60 0.97 -14.75
N TYR A 13 -13.79 0.21 -14.01
CA TYR A 13 -13.49 0.44 -12.61
C TYR A 13 -11.99 0.50 -12.43
N ILE A 14 -11.57 1.28 -11.45
CA ILE A 14 -10.18 1.35 -11.04
C ILE A 14 -10.10 0.71 -9.66
N ALA A 15 -9.14 -0.18 -9.46
CA ALA A 15 -8.88 -0.77 -8.15
C ALA A 15 -7.43 -0.49 -7.76
N GLY A 16 -7.20 -0.32 -6.46
CA GLY A 16 -5.86 -0.14 -5.93
C GLY A 16 -5.79 -0.43 -4.44
N GLU A 17 -4.59 -0.49 -3.92
CA GLU A 17 -4.31 -0.73 -2.52
C GLU A 17 -3.28 0.28 -2.01
N SER A 18 -3.18 0.45 -0.68
CA SER A 18 -2.04 1.16 -0.09
C SER A 18 -2.05 2.63 -0.52
N TYR A 19 -0.92 3.16 -1.01
CA TYR A 19 -0.85 4.53 -1.51
C TYR A 19 -1.67 4.77 -2.78
N ALA A 20 -2.18 3.71 -3.43
CA ALA A 20 -3.18 3.87 -4.49
C ALA A 20 -4.49 4.48 -3.98
N GLY A 21 -4.67 4.61 -2.66
CA GLY A 21 -5.65 5.51 -2.06
C GLY A 21 -5.56 6.97 -2.52
N HIS A 22 -4.40 7.42 -3.03
CA HIS A 22 -4.22 8.69 -3.73
C HIS A 22 -4.38 8.53 -5.25
N TYR A 23 -3.66 7.57 -5.86
CA TYR A 23 -3.63 7.40 -7.31
C TYR A 23 -5.01 7.13 -7.92
N VAL A 24 -5.79 6.25 -7.29
CA VAL A 24 -7.09 5.81 -7.78
C VAL A 24 -8.10 6.95 -7.85
N PRO A 25 -8.40 7.69 -6.75
CA PRO A 25 -9.34 8.80 -6.82
C PRO A 25 -8.86 9.94 -7.71
N GLN A 26 -7.56 10.24 -7.74
CA GLN A 26 -7.02 11.27 -8.64
C GLN A 26 -7.19 10.89 -10.11
N LEU A 27 -6.89 9.63 -10.47
CA LEU A 27 -7.11 9.12 -11.83
C LEU A 27 -8.61 9.11 -12.18
N ALA A 28 -9.47 8.67 -11.26
CA ALA A 28 -10.92 8.68 -11.43
C ALA A 28 -11.42 10.10 -11.69
N LYS A 29 -10.94 11.10 -10.95
CA LYS A 29 -11.23 12.52 -11.17
C LYS A 29 -10.77 13.00 -12.54
N LYS A 30 -9.54 12.69 -12.95
CA LYS A 30 -9.06 13.08 -14.29
C LYS A 30 -9.91 12.48 -15.41
N ILE A 31 -10.33 11.22 -15.28
CA ILE A 31 -11.23 10.58 -16.26
C ILE A 31 -12.63 11.22 -16.21
N HIS A 32 -13.14 11.53 -15.03
CA HIS A 32 -14.43 12.21 -14.86
C HIS A 32 -14.45 13.59 -15.52
N ASP A 33 -13.45 14.42 -15.22
CA ASP A 33 -13.28 15.76 -15.80
C ASP A 33 -13.13 15.68 -17.32
N TYR A 34 -12.31 14.74 -17.80
CA TYR A 34 -12.17 14.48 -19.24
C TYR A 34 -13.51 14.14 -19.87
N ASN A 35 -14.27 13.21 -19.31
CA ASN A 35 -15.57 12.81 -19.85
C ASN A 35 -16.61 13.95 -19.84
N LYS A 36 -16.55 14.87 -18.88
CA LYS A 36 -17.43 16.06 -18.86
C LYS A 36 -17.09 17.07 -19.96
N ALA A 37 -15.83 17.17 -20.34
CA ALA A 37 -15.37 18.11 -21.36
C ALA A 37 -15.73 17.69 -22.80
N TYR A 38 -16.15 16.43 -23.03
CA TYR A 38 -16.45 15.92 -24.36
C TYR A 38 -17.87 15.34 -24.46
N PRO A 39 -18.59 15.60 -25.57
CA PRO A 39 -19.98 15.16 -25.76
C PRO A 39 -20.14 13.64 -25.90
N ARG A 40 -19.04 12.89 -26.07
CA ARG A 40 -19.05 11.42 -26.11
C ARG A 40 -17.97 10.91 -25.15
N PRO A 41 -18.32 10.48 -23.92
CA PRO A 41 -17.35 9.99 -22.96
C PRO A 41 -16.58 8.81 -23.55
N ILE A 42 -15.25 8.87 -23.49
CA ILE A 42 -14.39 7.84 -24.09
C ILE A 42 -14.25 6.64 -23.14
N ILE A 43 -14.35 6.89 -21.83
CA ILE A 43 -14.16 5.88 -20.79
C ILE A 43 -15.45 5.78 -19.97
N ASN A 44 -16.12 4.63 -19.98
CA ASN A 44 -17.35 4.39 -19.22
C ASN A 44 -17.03 4.10 -17.74
N LEU A 45 -16.45 5.09 -17.04
CA LEU A 45 -16.08 5.00 -15.63
C LEU A 45 -17.34 4.87 -14.75
N LYS A 46 -17.38 3.82 -13.93
CA LYS A 46 -18.50 3.54 -13.02
C LYS A 46 -18.18 3.72 -11.55
N GLY A 47 -16.90 3.71 -11.20
CA GLY A 47 -16.51 3.68 -9.81
C GLY A 47 -15.07 3.23 -9.61
N PHE A 48 -14.69 3.13 -8.34
CA PHE A 48 -13.40 2.61 -7.95
C PHE A 48 -13.44 1.91 -6.60
N ILE A 49 -12.43 1.08 -6.36
CA ILE A 49 -12.27 0.28 -5.15
C ILE A 49 -10.88 0.56 -4.61
N VAL A 50 -10.77 0.88 -3.32
CA VAL A 50 -9.47 0.99 -2.65
C VAL A 50 -9.42 0.15 -1.38
N GLY A 51 -8.36 -0.65 -1.25
CA GLY A 51 -8.11 -1.53 -0.11
C GLY A 51 -6.96 -1.03 0.76
N ASN A 52 -7.13 -1.02 2.08
CA ASN A 52 -6.08 -0.64 3.04
C ASN A 52 -5.38 0.68 2.66
N ALA A 53 -6.17 1.63 2.17
CA ALA A 53 -5.69 2.82 1.51
C ALA A 53 -5.19 3.88 2.50
N VAL A 54 -4.17 4.62 2.08
CA VAL A 54 -3.87 5.95 2.64
C VAL A 54 -4.76 6.96 1.91
N THR A 55 -5.53 7.73 2.67
CA THR A 55 -6.51 8.69 2.14
C THR A 55 -6.42 10.05 2.80
N ASP A 56 -5.97 10.13 4.04
CA ASP A 56 -5.83 11.37 4.79
C ASP A 56 -4.74 11.21 5.84
N ILE A 57 -3.65 11.96 5.69
CA ILE A 57 -2.46 11.80 6.53
C ILE A 57 -2.80 11.95 8.01
N TYR A 58 -3.67 12.89 8.38
CA TYR A 58 -4.01 13.15 9.77
C TYR A 58 -4.78 11.99 10.38
N TYR A 59 -5.90 11.59 9.76
CA TYR A 59 -6.74 10.51 10.29
C TYR A 59 -6.06 9.14 10.20
N ASP A 60 -5.35 8.85 9.11
CA ASP A 60 -4.59 7.62 8.96
C ASP A 60 -3.49 7.54 10.02
N SER A 61 -2.84 8.67 10.34
CA SER A 61 -1.80 8.70 11.36
C SER A 61 -2.31 8.39 12.76
N ILE A 62 -3.35 9.10 13.19
CA ILE A 62 -3.96 8.88 14.51
C ILE A 62 -4.51 7.46 14.60
N GLY A 63 -5.14 6.97 13.53
CA GLY A 63 -5.64 5.60 13.44
C GLY A 63 -4.53 4.57 13.63
N THR A 64 -3.35 4.77 13.02
CA THR A 64 -2.18 3.91 13.22
C THR A 64 -1.71 3.89 14.68
N ILE A 65 -1.57 5.04 15.32
CA ILE A 65 -1.10 5.12 16.72
C ILE A 65 -2.13 4.48 17.68
N ALA A 66 -3.42 4.74 17.47
CA ALA A 66 -4.49 4.12 18.23
C ALA A 66 -4.53 2.58 18.03
N PHE A 67 -4.24 2.11 16.81
CA PHE A 67 -4.12 0.68 16.54
C PHE A 67 -3.01 0.05 17.38
N TRP A 68 -1.82 0.65 17.40
CA TRP A 68 -0.68 0.15 18.19
C TRP A 68 -1.06 -0.03 19.66
N TRP A 69 -1.73 0.97 20.23
CA TRP A 69 -2.14 0.96 21.63
C TRP A 69 -3.22 -0.10 21.92
N THR A 70 -4.29 -0.10 21.13
CA THR A 70 -5.43 -1.04 21.33
C THR A 70 -5.07 -2.50 21.08
N HIS A 71 -3.98 -2.77 20.35
CA HIS A 71 -3.47 -4.12 20.10
C HIS A 71 -2.29 -4.49 21.01
N SER A 72 -2.07 -3.74 22.09
CA SER A 72 -1.01 -4.00 23.09
C SER A 72 0.40 -4.03 22.49
N MET A 73 0.63 -3.30 21.40
CA MET A 73 1.96 -3.16 20.80
C MET A 73 2.78 -2.05 21.46
N ILE A 74 2.09 -1.09 22.11
CA ILE A 74 2.73 0.00 22.85
C ILE A 74 2.09 0.20 24.21
N SER A 75 2.86 0.77 25.14
CA SER A 75 2.39 1.10 26.48
C SER A 75 1.50 2.35 26.52
N ASP A 76 0.69 2.48 27.57
CA ASP A 76 -0.09 3.70 27.85
C ASP A 76 0.78 4.96 27.98
N GLN A 77 2.03 4.79 28.41
CA GLN A 77 3.00 5.88 28.51
C GLN A 77 3.41 6.33 27.11
N THR A 78 3.91 5.41 26.28
CA THR A 78 4.34 5.71 24.91
C THR A 78 3.20 6.25 24.05
N TYR A 79 1.98 5.70 24.20
CA TYR A 79 0.80 6.24 23.52
C TYR A 79 0.55 7.73 23.84
N ARG A 80 0.58 8.10 25.12
CA ARG A 80 0.42 9.50 25.55
C ARG A 80 1.57 10.39 25.09
N GLU A 81 2.80 9.91 25.20
CA GLU A 81 3.99 10.64 24.73
C GLU A 81 3.90 10.96 23.23
N ILE A 82 3.44 10.02 22.41
CA ILE A 82 3.24 10.26 20.98
C ILE A 82 2.14 11.31 20.75
N LEU A 83 0.97 11.18 21.41
CA LEU A 83 -0.13 12.13 21.24
C LEU A 83 0.22 13.56 21.69
N ASP A 84 1.02 13.70 22.75
CA ASP A 84 1.40 15.01 23.30
C ASP A 84 2.47 15.72 22.46
N ASN A 85 3.27 14.98 21.68
CA ASN A 85 4.41 15.52 20.96
C ASN A 85 4.25 15.55 19.42
N CYS A 86 3.26 14.84 18.87
CA CYS A 86 3.00 14.74 17.43
C CYS A 86 1.73 15.51 17.01
N ASN A 87 1.79 16.26 15.90
CA ASN A 87 0.65 16.99 15.34
C ASN A 87 -0.13 16.22 14.25
N PHE A 88 0.49 15.20 13.66
CA PHE A 88 -0.08 14.32 12.62
C PHE A 88 -0.50 15.00 11.31
N THR A 89 -0.22 16.29 11.11
CA THR A 89 -0.71 17.03 9.93
C THR A 89 0.17 16.87 8.70
N ASP A 90 1.46 16.61 8.89
CA ASP A 90 2.47 16.60 7.82
C ASP A 90 3.47 15.46 8.00
N ASP A 91 4.20 15.13 6.94
CA ASP A 91 5.33 14.21 6.96
C ASP A 91 6.52 14.75 7.80
N THR A 92 6.54 16.07 8.11
CA THR A 92 7.59 16.69 8.92
C THR A 92 7.17 16.79 10.37
N THR A 93 7.90 16.10 11.23
CA THR A 93 7.61 15.94 12.66
C THR A 93 8.65 16.64 13.54
N SER A 94 8.28 16.89 14.79
CA SER A 94 9.22 17.42 15.78
C SER A 94 10.19 16.32 16.22
N LYS A 95 11.42 16.68 16.61
CA LYS A 95 12.37 15.71 17.17
C LYS A 95 11.77 14.89 18.33
N LYS A 96 10.94 15.52 19.17
CA LYS A 96 10.26 14.81 20.28
C LYS A 96 9.26 13.78 19.78
N CYS A 97 8.50 14.10 18.73
CA CYS A 97 7.61 13.14 18.08
C CYS A 97 8.41 11.98 17.50
N ASP A 98 9.50 12.27 16.79
CA ASP A 98 10.37 11.23 16.22
C ASP A 98 10.96 10.34 17.29
N ASP A 99 11.48 10.91 18.38
CA ASP A 99 12.05 10.17 19.50
C ASP A 99 10.98 9.24 20.14
N ALA A 100 9.74 9.71 20.33
CA ALA A 100 8.64 8.92 20.90
C ALA A 100 8.18 7.78 19.96
N VAL A 101 8.05 8.05 18.66
CA VAL A 101 7.68 7.04 17.65
C VAL A 101 8.80 6.01 17.48
N ASN A 102 10.05 6.45 17.45
CA ASN A 102 11.20 5.55 17.39
C ASN A 102 11.28 4.67 18.63
N TYR A 103 10.97 5.19 19.81
CA TYR A 103 10.93 4.39 21.03
C TYR A 103 9.93 3.23 20.89
N ALA A 104 8.71 3.50 20.42
CA ALA A 104 7.71 2.48 20.15
C ALA A 104 8.24 1.38 19.19
N ILE A 105 8.79 1.80 18.04
CA ILE A 105 9.25 0.90 16.98
C ILE A 105 10.41 0.01 17.45
N TYR A 106 11.41 0.59 18.12
CA TYR A 106 12.65 -0.11 18.44
C TYR A 106 12.65 -0.81 19.80
N HIS A 107 11.78 -0.40 20.73
CA HIS A 107 11.77 -0.94 22.10
C HIS A 107 10.49 -1.68 22.48
N GLU A 108 9.34 -1.38 21.87
CA GLU A 108 8.05 -1.97 22.28
C GLU A 108 7.49 -2.99 21.27
N PHE A 109 7.55 -2.72 19.97
CA PHE A 109 6.90 -3.58 18.96
C PHE A 109 7.41 -5.02 18.91
N GLY A 110 8.70 -5.22 19.19
CA GLY A 110 9.35 -6.50 18.96
C GLY A 110 9.32 -6.93 17.49
N ASN A 111 9.20 -8.24 17.24
CA ASN A 111 9.25 -8.81 15.89
C ASN A 111 7.85 -9.05 15.33
N ILE A 112 7.15 -7.97 14.97
CA ILE A 112 5.80 -7.98 14.41
C ILE A 112 5.84 -7.52 12.96
N ASP A 113 5.12 -8.24 12.09
CA ASP A 113 4.94 -7.84 10.70
C ASP A 113 3.96 -6.65 10.59
N PRO A 114 4.34 -5.55 9.91
CA PRO A 114 3.50 -4.34 9.87
C PRO A 114 2.24 -4.50 9.01
N TYR A 115 2.20 -5.49 8.12
CA TYR A 115 1.09 -5.81 7.23
C TYR A 115 0.13 -6.85 7.82
N SER A 116 0.56 -7.64 8.82
CA SER A 116 -0.30 -8.58 9.53
C SER A 116 0.25 -8.93 10.92
N ILE A 117 -0.33 -8.37 11.98
CA ILE A 117 0.13 -8.60 13.36
C ILE A 117 0.00 -10.05 13.86
N TYR A 118 -0.78 -10.87 13.15
CA TYR A 118 -1.01 -12.28 13.49
C TYR A 118 -0.17 -13.24 12.66
N THR A 119 0.64 -12.73 11.74
CA THR A 119 1.48 -13.54 10.86
C THR A 119 2.94 -13.42 11.31
N PRO A 120 3.72 -14.53 11.32
CA PRO A 120 5.15 -14.45 11.60
C PRO A 120 5.85 -13.56 10.58
N SER A 121 6.76 -12.69 11.02
CA SER A 121 7.56 -11.87 10.10
C SER A 121 8.36 -12.73 9.13
N CYS A 122 8.64 -12.21 7.94
CA CYS A 122 9.58 -12.83 7.02
C CYS A 122 11.03 -12.70 7.55
N MET A 123 11.47 -13.63 8.39
CA MET A 123 12.89 -13.79 8.70
C MET A 123 13.53 -14.59 7.57
N GLN A 124 14.64 -14.09 7.00
CA GLN A 124 15.52 -14.94 6.21
C GLN A 124 15.94 -16.08 7.13
N LEU A 125 15.40 -17.29 6.91
CA LEU A 125 15.88 -18.46 7.63
C LEU A 125 17.40 -18.48 7.43
N PRO A 126 18.21 -18.56 8.51
CA PRO A 126 19.60 -18.94 8.35
C PRO A 126 19.59 -20.28 7.61
N ASP A 127 20.66 -20.56 6.86
CA ASP A 127 20.89 -21.82 6.15
C ASP A 127 21.12 -22.99 7.14
N SER A 128 20.17 -23.15 8.06
CA SER A 128 20.08 -24.18 9.05
C SER A 128 19.20 -25.24 8.44
N THR A 129 19.87 -26.31 8.02
CA THR A 129 19.28 -27.60 7.69
C THR A 129 18.56 -28.19 8.91
N MET A 130 17.49 -27.54 9.38
CA MET A 130 16.55 -28.15 10.32
C MET A 130 15.67 -29.11 9.52
N ARG A 131 16.19 -30.32 9.36
CA ARG A 131 15.39 -31.52 9.05
C ARG A 131 14.36 -31.70 10.17
N LEU A 132 13.22 -31.03 10.05
CA LEU A 132 12.08 -31.30 10.91
C LEU A 132 11.49 -32.65 10.49
N LYS A 133 11.75 -33.68 11.30
CA LYS A 133 11.16 -35.01 11.17
C LYS A 133 9.64 -34.89 11.06
N ASN A 134 9.08 -35.44 10.00
CA ASN A 134 7.70 -35.90 9.81
C ASN A 134 6.70 -35.46 10.91
N THR A 135 6.20 -34.24 10.81
CA THR A 135 4.87 -33.91 11.32
C THR A 135 4.05 -33.39 10.16
N LEU A 136 3.04 -34.18 9.78
CA LEU A 136 2.05 -33.95 8.73
C LEU A 136 1.11 -32.77 9.05
N PHE A 137 1.64 -31.62 9.45
CA PHE A 137 0.91 -30.36 9.41
C PHE A 137 1.20 -29.66 8.08
N ARG A 138 0.73 -30.27 6.98
CA ARG A 138 0.32 -29.48 5.81
C ARG A 138 -0.92 -28.69 6.20
N ARG A 139 -0.78 -27.72 7.12
CA ARG A 139 -1.72 -26.61 7.18
C ARG A 139 -1.58 -25.96 5.81
N ARG A 140 -2.58 -26.14 4.95
CA ARG A 140 -2.75 -25.26 3.79
C ARG A 140 -2.70 -23.84 4.37
N VAL A 141 -1.65 -23.09 4.08
CA VAL A 141 -1.61 -21.66 4.40
C VAL A 141 -2.58 -21.01 3.43
N SER A 142 -3.87 -21.11 3.71
CA SER A 142 -4.83 -20.13 3.23
C SER A 142 -4.59 -18.92 4.13
N GLY A 143 -3.78 -17.97 3.67
CA GLY A 143 -3.34 -16.84 4.48
C GLY A 143 -2.28 -15.98 3.80
N TYR A 144 -2.06 -14.80 4.38
CA TYR A 144 -1.01 -13.85 3.99
C TYR A 144 0.38 -14.45 4.25
N ASP A 145 1.24 -14.46 3.23
CA ASP A 145 2.66 -14.84 3.33
C ASP A 145 3.54 -13.59 3.19
N PRO A 146 4.23 -13.15 4.25
CA PRO A 146 5.01 -11.92 4.24
C PRO A 146 6.30 -12.03 3.41
N CYS A 147 6.70 -13.24 3.01
CA CYS A 147 7.85 -13.45 2.13
C CYS A 147 7.49 -13.40 0.65
N THR A 148 6.22 -13.16 0.28
CA THR A 148 5.75 -13.16 -1.12
C THR A 148 6.56 -12.24 -2.02
N GLU A 149 6.93 -11.06 -1.52
CA GLU A 149 7.73 -10.07 -2.26
C GLU A 149 9.11 -10.63 -2.66
N ASN A 150 9.79 -11.32 -1.75
CA ASN A 150 11.09 -11.96 -2.02
C ASN A 150 10.98 -13.03 -3.10
N TYR A 151 9.88 -13.78 -3.14
CA TYR A 151 9.64 -14.77 -4.19
C TYR A 151 9.36 -14.10 -5.54
N ALA A 152 8.57 -13.02 -5.54
CA ALA A 152 8.27 -12.24 -6.72
C ALA A 152 9.54 -11.65 -7.34
N GLU A 153 10.41 -11.01 -6.54
CA GLU A 153 11.66 -10.44 -7.06
C GLU A 153 12.57 -11.49 -7.69
N LYS A 154 12.69 -12.67 -7.07
CA LYS A 154 13.44 -13.79 -7.67
C LYS A 154 12.82 -14.25 -8.98
N TYR A 155 11.49 -14.35 -9.05
CA TYR A 155 10.77 -14.84 -10.22
C TYR A 155 10.85 -13.86 -11.40
N TYR A 156 10.54 -12.59 -11.18
CA TYR A 156 10.49 -11.56 -12.24
C TYR A 156 11.88 -11.18 -12.80
N ASN A 157 12.96 -11.51 -12.10
CA ASN A 157 14.32 -11.34 -12.61
C ASN A 157 14.88 -12.54 -13.38
N ARG A 158 14.09 -13.60 -13.59
CA ARG A 158 14.49 -14.72 -14.46
C ARG A 158 14.48 -14.28 -15.93
N PRO A 159 15.54 -14.56 -16.73
CA PRO A 159 15.60 -14.16 -18.14
C PRO A 159 14.38 -14.61 -18.96
N GLU A 160 13.97 -15.86 -18.80
CA GLU A 160 12.81 -16.45 -19.50
C GLU A 160 11.48 -15.79 -19.10
N VAL A 161 11.36 -15.27 -17.88
CA VAL A 161 10.17 -14.54 -17.43
C VAL A 161 10.17 -13.13 -18.04
N GLN A 162 11.31 -12.45 -18.05
CA GLN A 162 11.44 -11.13 -18.67
C GLN A 162 11.20 -11.19 -20.18
N GLU A 163 11.66 -12.25 -20.85
CA GLU A 163 11.40 -12.51 -22.27
C GLU A 163 9.90 -12.72 -22.53
N ALA A 164 9.25 -13.59 -21.75
CA ALA A 164 7.83 -13.89 -21.89
C ALA A 164 6.93 -12.67 -21.61
N MET A 165 7.34 -11.78 -20.70
CA MET A 165 6.62 -10.53 -20.40
C MET A 165 6.98 -9.38 -21.33
N HIS A 166 7.96 -9.57 -22.24
CA HIS A 166 8.53 -8.52 -23.07
C HIS A 166 9.03 -7.30 -22.25
N ALA A 167 9.60 -7.56 -21.07
CA ALA A 167 10.01 -6.52 -20.13
C ALA A 167 11.42 -5.99 -20.43
N ASN A 168 12.38 -6.86 -20.75
CA ASN A 168 13.79 -6.50 -20.97
C ASN A 168 14.18 -6.45 -22.46
N VAL A 169 13.34 -5.86 -23.30
CA VAL A 169 13.56 -5.81 -24.76
C VAL A 169 14.66 -4.82 -25.14
N THR A 170 14.94 -3.84 -24.28
CA THR A 170 15.89 -2.74 -24.54
C THR A 170 17.18 -2.81 -23.74
N GLY A 171 17.43 -3.89 -22.98
CA GLY A 171 18.62 -4.02 -22.13
C GLY A 171 18.59 -3.13 -20.88
N ILE A 172 17.58 -3.33 -20.03
CA ILE A 172 17.38 -2.59 -18.77
C ILE A 172 18.57 -2.85 -17.84
N PRO A 173 19.27 -1.81 -17.33
CA PRO A 173 20.53 -1.97 -16.59
C PRO A 173 20.33 -2.27 -15.09
N TYR A 174 19.09 -2.44 -14.64
CA TYR A 174 18.74 -2.69 -13.25
C TYR A 174 17.83 -3.91 -13.13
N LYS A 175 17.81 -4.49 -11.93
CA LYS A 175 16.91 -5.59 -11.58
C LYS A 175 15.52 -5.04 -11.31
N TRP A 176 14.51 -5.83 -11.63
CA TRP A 176 13.16 -5.57 -11.16
C TRP A 176 13.13 -5.70 -9.64
N THR A 177 12.48 -4.75 -8.99
CA THR A 177 12.25 -4.72 -7.54
C THR A 177 10.81 -4.33 -7.30
N ALA A 178 10.20 -4.83 -6.23
CA ALA A 178 8.79 -4.57 -5.98
C ALA A 178 8.49 -3.10 -5.64
N CYS A 179 9.42 -2.42 -4.95
CA CYS A 179 9.33 -1.00 -4.62
C CYS A 179 10.61 -0.24 -4.97
N SER A 180 10.48 0.88 -5.68
CA SER A 180 11.63 1.72 -6.03
C SER A 180 12.03 2.65 -4.89
N ASN A 181 13.21 2.41 -4.32
CA ASN A 181 13.81 3.30 -3.31
C ASN A 181 14.11 4.71 -3.84
N VAL A 182 14.36 4.85 -5.14
CA VAL A 182 14.62 6.16 -5.77
C VAL A 182 13.34 6.98 -5.78
N LEU A 183 12.20 6.38 -6.15
CA LEU A 183 10.92 7.06 -6.12
C LEU A 183 10.50 7.35 -4.68
N ASN A 184 10.59 6.37 -3.78
CA ASN A 184 10.24 6.55 -2.36
C ASN A 184 10.95 7.73 -1.69
N LYS A 185 12.25 7.94 -2.00
CA LYS A 185 13.04 9.03 -1.40
C LYS A 185 12.81 10.39 -2.04
N ASN A 186 12.48 10.43 -3.33
CA ASN A 186 12.45 11.67 -4.11
C ASN A 186 11.04 12.18 -4.41
N TRP A 187 10.00 11.38 -4.15
CA TRP A 187 8.61 11.74 -4.42
C TRP A 187 8.10 12.78 -3.43
N LYS A 188 7.82 13.99 -3.94
CA LYS A 188 7.30 15.13 -3.14
C LYS A 188 5.85 15.50 -3.45
N ASP A 189 5.28 14.92 -4.50
CA ASP A 189 3.95 15.27 -4.99
C ASP A 189 2.86 14.43 -4.29
N SER A 190 2.51 14.84 -3.06
CA SER A 190 1.53 14.15 -2.24
C SER A 190 0.60 15.18 -1.60
N GLU A 191 -0.67 15.13 -1.99
CA GLU A 191 -1.74 15.84 -1.29
C GLU A 191 -1.97 15.22 0.08
N SER A 192 -2.25 16.02 1.11
CA SER A 192 -2.46 15.51 2.46
C SER A 192 -3.77 14.76 2.65
N SER A 193 -4.78 15.03 1.81
CA SER A 193 -6.11 14.43 1.90
C SER A 193 -6.75 14.24 0.54
N MET A 194 -7.32 13.06 0.32
CA MET A 194 -8.16 12.72 -0.83
C MET A 194 -9.64 13.00 -0.59
N LEU A 195 -10.05 13.33 0.63
CA LEU A 195 -11.46 13.55 0.98
C LEU A 195 -12.19 14.55 0.06
N PRO A 196 -11.58 15.66 -0.40
CA PRO A 196 -12.23 16.56 -1.36
C PRO A 196 -12.60 15.86 -2.68
N ILE A 197 -11.69 15.02 -3.21
CA ILE A 197 -11.92 14.27 -4.44
C ILE A 197 -13.00 13.20 -4.23
N TYR A 198 -13.01 12.52 -3.08
CA TYR A 198 -14.07 11.56 -2.76
C TYR A 198 -15.44 12.25 -2.75
N LYS A 199 -15.57 13.41 -2.10
CA LYS A 199 -16.83 14.17 -2.07
C LYS A 199 -17.31 14.54 -3.47
N GLU A 200 -16.41 15.02 -4.33
CA GLU A 200 -16.71 15.36 -5.72
C GLU A 200 -17.21 14.14 -6.51
N LEU A 201 -16.51 13.01 -6.42
CA LEU A 201 -16.84 11.81 -7.18
C LEU A 201 -18.09 11.09 -6.68
N ILE A 202 -18.37 11.14 -5.37
CA ILE A 202 -19.64 10.66 -4.79
C ILE A 202 -20.80 11.50 -5.33
N ALA A 203 -20.67 12.84 -5.31
CA ALA A 203 -21.69 13.73 -5.86
C ALA A 203 -21.91 13.53 -7.36
N ALA A 204 -20.87 13.10 -8.09
CA ALA A 204 -20.95 12.71 -9.49
C ALA A 204 -21.61 11.33 -9.73
N GLY A 205 -21.99 10.60 -8.68
CA GLY A 205 -22.68 9.32 -8.78
C GLY A 205 -21.78 8.11 -9.04
N LEU A 206 -20.47 8.22 -8.80
CA LEU A 206 -19.57 7.07 -8.90
C LEU A 206 -19.78 6.11 -7.72
N ARG A 207 -19.68 4.80 -7.99
CA ARG A 207 -19.67 3.75 -6.97
C ARG A 207 -18.29 3.67 -6.34
N ILE A 208 -18.17 3.96 -5.05
CA ILE A 208 -16.90 3.95 -4.35
C ILE A 208 -16.95 2.91 -3.24
N TRP A 209 -15.97 1.99 -3.24
CA TRP A 209 -15.79 1.02 -2.16
C TRP A 209 -14.42 1.21 -1.51
N VAL A 210 -14.44 1.58 -0.23
CA VAL A 210 -13.26 1.58 0.64
C VAL A 210 -13.34 0.39 1.59
N PHE A 211 -12.29 -0.42 1.66
CA PHE A 211 -12.22 -1.54 2.60
C PHE A 211 -10.86 -1.63 3.27
N ARG A 212 -10.80 -2.26 4.45
CA ARG A 212 -9.56 -2.39 5.24
C ARG A 212 -9.51 -3.74 5.92
N ASN A 213 -8.36 -4.40 5.84
CA ASN A 213 -8.06 -5.57 6.66
C ASN A 213 -7.76 -5.14 8.11
N ILE A 214 -8.40 -5.80 9.08
CA ILE A 214 -8.28 -5.52 10.52
C ILE A 214 -6.93 -5.93 11.13
N SER A 215 -6.17 -6.83 10.49
CA SER A 215 -4.87 -7.27 11.02
C SER A 215 -3.70 -6.37 10.60
N ARG A 216 -3.95 -5.35 9.77
CA ARG A 216 -2.92 -4.49 9.16
C ARG A 216 -2.92 -3.11 9.77
N TRP A 217 -1.76 -2.67 10.24
CA TRP A 217 -1.56 -1.31 10.74
C TRP A 217 -0.66 -0.44 9.86
N SER A 218 0.13 -1.06 8.96
CA SER A 218 1.01 -0.29 8.08
C SER A 218 0.23 0.75 7.28
N ARG A 219 0.75 1.99 7.33
CA ARG A 219 0.37 3.00 6.34
C ARG A 219 0.92 2.52 4.99
N GLY A 220 0.14 2.69 3.94
CA GLY A 220 0.50 2.19 2.64
C GLY A 220 1.86 2.71 2.17
N GLU A 221 2.76 1.80 1.81
CA GLU A 221 4.02 2.18 1.18
C GLU A 221 3.79 2.85 -0.19
N ARG A 222 4.61 3.86 -0.49
CA ARG A 222 4.65 4.58 -1.78
C ARG A 222 5.29 3.74 -2.88
N CYS A 223 4.95 2.45 -2.97
CA CYS A 223 5.51 1.55 -3.97
C CYS A 223 4.94 1.86 -5.35
N GLN A 224 5.78 2.43 -6.21
CA GLN A 224 5.58 2.41 -7.65
C GLN A 224 6.51 1.36 -8.25
N ILE A 225 5.90 0.41 -8.97
CA ILE A 225 6.62 -0.59 -9.76
C ILE A 225 7.33 0.16 -10.88
N THR A 226 8.66 0.05 -10.94
CA THR A 226 9.49 0.53 -12.05
C THR A 226 9.81 -0.59 -13.01
#